data_AF-A0AA42DN17-F1
#
_entry.id   AF-A0AA42DN17-F1
#
_cell.length_a   1.000
_cell.length_b   1.000
_cell.length_c   1.000
_cell.angle_alpha   90.00
_cell.angle_beta   90.00
_cell.angle_gamma   90.00
#
_symmetry.space_group_name_H-M   'P 1'
#
loop_
_entity.id
_entity.type
_entity.pdbx_description
1 polymer ?
#
loop_
_entity_poly.entity_id
_entity_poly.type
_entity_poly.pdbx_seq_one_letter_code
_entity_poly.pdbx_strand_id
1 'polypeptide(L)'
;MFNYAQINEQGYCIGISSLTNEVVQENMILIEQYDNLYISRKYDKESKQWTDEYLSIIDPQAELTLQDIKKDTSPIKATTSLTADDTLTIMEYQTALDEKLSKIITHLGL
;
A
#
# COMPACT_ATOMS: atom_id res chain seq x y z
N MET A 1 16.67 -22.02 9.27
CA MET A 1 15.70 -20.95 8.96
C MET A 1 15.57 -20.13 10.22
N PHE A 2 15.79 -18.82 10.12
CA PHE A 2 15.88 -17.89 11.24
C PHE A 2 14.72 -16.92 11.17
N ASN A 3 13.99 -16.78 12.27
CA ASN A 3 12.88 -15.83 12.35
C ASN A 3 13.37 -14.55 13.02
N TYR A 4 13.05 -13.40 12.43
CA TYR A 4 13.45 -12.11 12.94
C TYR A 4 12.24 -11.19 13.05
N ALA A 5 12.18 -10.45 14.14
CA ALA A 5 11.33 -9.28 14.29
C ALA A 5 12.16 -8.02 13.97
N GLN A 6 11.70 -7.25 12.99
CA GLN A 6 12.32 -5.98 12.60
C GLN A 6 11.73 -4.86 13.46
N ILE A 7 12.58 -4.12 14.17
CA ILE A 7 12.18 -2.98 15.01
C ILE A 7 12.49 -1.64 14.32
N ASN A 8 11.69 -0.61 14.62
CA ASN A 8 11.95 0.77 14.21
C ASN A 8 12.90 1.50 15.19
N GLU A 9 13.14 2.79 14.94
CA GLU A 9 14.02 3.63 15.78
C GLU A 9 13.51 3.74 17.23
N GLN A 10 12.20 3.70 17.43
CA GLN A 10 11.53 3.73 18.72
C GLN A 10 11.49 2.36 19.43
N GLY A 11 12.00 1.30 18.79
CA GLY A 11 12.07 -0.06 19.34
C GLY A 11 10.80 -0.90 19.17
N TYR A 12 9.80 -0.44 18.41
CA TYR A 12 8.60 -1.23 18.14
C TYR A 12 8.80 -2.13 16.92
N CYS A 13 8.32 -3.36 17.01
CA CYS A 13 8.30 -4.30 15.89
C CYS A 13 7.34 -3.82 14.79
N ILE A 14 7.87 -3.67 13.58
CA ILE A 14 7.12 -3.24 12.39
C ILE A 14 6.97 -4.35 11.35
N GLY A 15 7.61 -5.51 11.57
CA GLY A 15 7.54 -6.63 10.64
C GLY A 15 8.24 -7.87 11.17
N ILE A 16 7.87 -9.03 10.63
CA ILE A 16 8.51 -10.32 10.92
C ILE A 16 8.93 -10.95 9.61
N SER A 17 10.10 -11.56 9.59
CA SER A 17 10.64 -12.22 8.40
C SER A 17 11.28 -13.55 8.77
N SER A 18 11.15 -14.53 7.88
CA SER A 18 11.83 -15.82 7.99
C SER A 18 12.90 -15.91 6.90
N LEU A 19 14.15 -16.05 7.31
CA LEU A 19 15.32 -15.97 6.42
C LEU A 19 16.10 -17.28 6.43
N THR A 20 16.75 -17.60 5.31
CA THR A 20 17.57 -18.81 5.18
C THR A 20 18.88 -18.72 5.96
N ASN A 21 19.36 -17.49 6.18
CA ASN A 21 20.66 -17.18 6.76
C ASN A 21 20.52 -16.23 7.94
N GLU A 22 21.54 -16.22 8.81
CA GLU A 22 21.61 -15.27 9.92
C GLU A 22 21.85 -13.85 9.41
N VAL A 23 21.17 -12.90 10.06
CA VAL A 23 21.35 -11.46 9.85
C VAL A 23 21.87 -10.84 11.15
N VAL A 24 23.01 -10.16 11.05
CA VAL A 24 23.62 -9.42 12.15
C VAL A 24 23.35 -7.94 11.95
N GLN A 25 22.18 -7.48 12.38
CA GLN A 25 21.78 -6.06 12.34
C GLN A 25 21.08 -5.69 13.65
N GLU A 26 21.31 -4.47 14.15
CA GLU A 26 20.79 -4.03 15.46
C GLU A 26 19.26 -3.95 15.52
N ASN A 27 18.60 -3.76 14.39
CA ASN A 27 17.16 -3.68 14.26
C ASN A 27 16.50 -5.03 13.93
N MET A 28 17.26 -6.11 13.84
CA MET A 28 16.77 -7.46 13.53
C MET A 28 16.91 -8.35 14.75
N ILE A 29 15.82 -8.48 15.51
CA ILE A 29 15.80 -9.25 16.75
C ILE A 29 15.43 -10.70 16.43
N LEU A 30 16.33 -11.64 16.71
CA LEU A 30 16.06 -13.06 16.53
C LEU A 30 14.92 -13.48 17.47
N ILE A 31 13.91 -14.17 16.93
CA ILE A 31 12.78 -14.71 17.68
C ILE A 31 12.71 -16.21 17.48
N GLU A 32 12.24 -16.94 18.50
CA GLU A 32 12.18 -18.41 18.46
C GLU A 32 11.12 -18.90 17.48
N GLN A 33 9.97 -18.22 17.45
CA GLN A 33 8.82 -18.59 16.62
C GLN A 33 8.34 -17.39 15.80
N TYR A 34 7.93 -17.66 14.56
CA TYR A 34 7.21 -16.69 13.74
C TYR A 34 5.81 -16.48 14.34
N ASP A 35 5.64 -15.37 15.08
CA ASP A 35 4.38 -15.06 15.79
C ASP A 35 3.99 -13.59 15.64
N ASN A 36 2.79 -13.34 15.14
CA ASN A 36 2.27 -11.99 14.96
C ASN A 36 2.06 -11.23 16.29
N LEU A 37 2.11 -11.90 17.46
CA LEU A 37 2.11 -11.23 18.76
C LEU A 37 3.31 -10.30 18.96
N TYR A 38 4.40 -10.46 18.20
CA TYR A 38 5.50 -9.50 18.22
C TYR A 38 5.16 -8.20 17.49
N ILE A 39 4.23 -8.19 16.54
CA ILE A 39 3.89 -6.99 15.76
C ILE A 39 3.41 -5.89 16.70
N SER A 40 3.92 -4.68 16.50
CA SER A 40 3.66 -3.50 17.33
C SER A 40 4.13 -3.61 18.79
N ARG A 41 4.70 -4.75 19.22
CA ARG A 41 5.28 -4.89 20.56
C ARG A 41 6.62 -4.16 20.63
N LYS A 42 6.94 -3.57 21.78
CA LYS A 42 8.22 -2.89 22.00
C LYS A 42 9.30 -3.85 22.48
N TYR A 43 10.48 -3.68 21.93
CA TYR A 43 11.70 -4.34 22.38
C TYR A 43 12.58 -3.34 23.12
N ASP A 44 12.95 -3.68 24.34
CA ASP A 44 13.92 -2.92 25.12
C ASP A 44 15.34 -3.42 24.78
N LYS A 45 16.13 -2.53 24.16
CA LYS A 45 17.51 -2.83 23.75
C LYS A 45 18.47 -2.92 24.94
N GLU A 46 18.17 -2.29 26.07
CA GLU A 46 19.04 -2.30 27.26
C GLU A 46 18.89 -3.62 28.01
N SER A 47 17.65 -4.02 28.31
CA SER A 47 17.37 -5.30 28.97
C SER A 47 17.38 -6.50 28.01
N LYS A 48 17.39 -6.25 26.70
CA LYS A 48 17.30 -7.24 25.62
C LYS A 48 16.04 -8.09 25.66
N GLN A 49 14.92 -7.51 26.10
CA GLN A 49 13.65 -8.20 26.29
C GLN A 49 12.49 -7.50 25.60
N TRP A 50 11.49 -8.29 25.21
CA TRP A 50 10.21 -7.76 24.77
C TRP A 50 9.40 -7.28 25.97
N THR A 51 8.86 -6.07 25.90
CA THR A 51 8.04 -5.48 26.97
C THR A 51 6.54 -5.69 26.67
N ASP A 52 5.67 -5.45 27.63
CA ASP A 52 4.21 -5.50 27.42
C ASP A 52 3.63 -4.19 26.85
N GLU A 53 4.51 -3.29 26.39
CA GLU A 53 4.14 -2.05 25.73
C GLU A 53 3.93 -2.30 24.23
N TYR A 54 2.78 -1.86 23.71
CA TYR A 54 2.44 -1.96 22.30
C TYR A 54 2.24 -0.58 21.71
N LEU A 55 2.61 -0.40 20.44
CA LEU A 55 2.30 0.79 19.68
C LEU A 55 0.77 0.91 19.61
N SER A 56 0.22 1.99 20.16
CA SER A 56 -1.21 2.28 20.03
C SER A 56 -1.55 2.39 18.55
N ILE A 57 -2.28 1.40 18.03
CA ILE A 57 -2.96 1.54 16.75
C ILE A 57 -3.93 2.71 16.93
N ILE A 58 -3.63 3.83 16.29
CA ILE A 58 -4.64 4.85 16.05
C ILE A 58 -5.71 4.11 15.24
N ASP A 59 -6.85 3.85 15.87
CA ASP A 59 -7.97 3.23 15.19
C ASP A 59 -8.29 4.10 13.96
N PRO A 60 -8.19 3.58 12.73
CA PRO A 60 -8.61 4.32 11.55
C PRO A 60 -10.11 4.67 11.60
N GLN A 61 -10.88 4.13 12.55
CA GLN A 61 -12.21 4.63 12.94
C GLN A 61 -12.16 5.87 13.83
N ALA A 62 -11.15 6.74 13.71
CA ALA A 62 -11.38 8.14 14.01
C ALA A 62 -12.60 8.57 13.18
N GLU A 63 -13.73 8.77 13.87
CA GLU A 63 -14.99 9.18 13.27
C GLU A 63 -14.70 10.46 12.49
N LEU A 64 -14.56 10.34 11.15
CA LEU A 64 -14.30 11.48 10.29
C LEU A 64 -15.46 12.43 10.48
N THR A 65 -15.24 13.52 11.22
CA THR A 65 -16.30 14.48 11.44
C THR A 65 -16.44 15.33 10.18
N LEU A 66 -17.64 15.86 9.92
CA LEU A 66 -17.84 16.84 8.84
C LEU A 66 -16.92 18.08 8.98
N GLN A 67 -16.32 18.30 10.15
CA GLN A 67 -15.36 19.38 10.38
C GLN A 67 -13.96 19.05 9.82
N ASP A 68 -13.57 17.77 9.82
CA ASP A 68 -12.29 17.31 9.26
C ASP A 68 -12.28 17.40 7.74
N ILE A 69 -13.41 17.06 7.10
CA ILE A 69 -13.61 17.19 5.64
C ILE A 69 -13.61 18.66 5.20
N LYS A 70 -14.16 19.56 6.01
CA LYS A 70 -14.21 21.00 5.72
C LYS A 70 -12.85 21.70 5.82
N LYS A 71 -11.86 21.09 6.45
CA LYS A 71 -10.53 21.67 6.60
C LYS A 71 -9.66 21.43 5.35
N ASP A 72 -9.99 20.40 4.57
CA ASP A 72 -9.41 20.17 3.25
C ASP A 72 -10.22 20.94 2.19
N THR A 73 -10.08 22.27 2.22
CA THR A 73 -10.64 23.16 1.18
C THR A 73 -9.71 23.31 -0.01
N SER A 74 -8.66 22.49 -0.11
CA SER A 74 -7.85 22.40 -1.31
C SER A 74 -8.80 22.15 -2.47
N PRO A 75 -8.90 23.04 -3.48
CA PRO A 75 -9.73 22.75 -4.63
C PRO A 75 -9.22 21.43 -5.21
N ILE A 76 -10.11 20.42 -5.23
CA ILE A 76 -9.88 19.17 -5.95
C ILE A 76 -9.41 19.62 -7.32
N LYS A 77 -8.12 19.40 -7.65
CA LYS A 77 -7.56 19.82 -8.93
C LYS A 77 -8.50 19.23 -9.96
N ALA A 78 -9.18 20.11 -10.70
CA ALA A 78 -10.16 19.72 -11.68
C ALA A 78 -9.56 18.58 -12.51
N THR A 79 -10.21 17.42 -12.49
CA THR A 79 -9.93 16.35 -13.45
C THR A 79 -9.91 17.02 -14.80
N THR A 80 -8.76 17.00 -15.49
CA THR A 80 -8.54 17.69 -16.75
C THR A 80 -9.76 17.46 -17.63
N SER A 81 -10.54 18.51 -17.88
CA SER A 81 -11.70 18.43 -18.76
C SER A 81 -11.18 17.92 -20.10
N LEU A 82 -11.73 16.81 -20.59
CA LEU A 82 -11.47 16.35 -21.96
C LEU A 82 -11.66 17.54 -22.89
N THR A 83 -10.60 17.90 -23.60
CA THR A 83 -10.67 19.00 -24.55
C THR A 83 -11.42 18.53 -25.80
N ALA A 84 -11.90 19.48 -26.60
CA ALA A 84 -12.53 19.13 -27.88
C ALA A 84 -11.57 18.35 -28.80
N ASP A 85 -10.26 18.58 -28.67
CA ASP A 85 -9.20 17.91 -29.41
C ASP A 85 -9.01 16.45 -28.95
N ASP A 86 -9.07 16.21 -27.64
CA ASP A 86 -9.08 14.85 -27.07
C ASP A 86 -10.30 14.07 -27.55
N THR A 87 -11.45 14.75 -27.63
CA THR A 87 -12.71 14.14 -28.08
C THR A 87 -12.65 13.77 -29.57
N LEU A 88 -12.07 14.64 -30.41
CA LEU A 88 -11.89 14.38 -31.84
C LEU A 88 -10.96 13.17 -32.07
N THR A 89 -9.84 13.13 -31.36
CA THR A 89 -8.87 12.02 -31.44
C THR A 89 -9.50 10.67 -31.06
N ILE A 90 -10.36 10.67 -30.04
CA ILE A 90 -11.09 9.46 -29.61
C ILE A 90 -12.07 9.00 -30.69
N MET A 91 -12.81 9.90 -31.34
CA MET A 91 -13.76 9.56 -32.41
C MET A 91 -13.07 8.99 -33.64
N GLU A 92 -11.92 9.55 -34.04
CA GLU A 92 -11.11 9.02 -35.15
C GLU A 92 -10.62 7.60 -34.87
N TYR A 93 -10.15 7.35 -33.65
CA TYR A 93 -9.69 6.02 -33.25
C TYR A 93 -10.83 4.98 -33.23
N GLN A 94 -12.01 5.37 -32.74
CA GLN A 94 -13.20 4.51 -32.76
C GLN A 94 -13.64 4.17 -34.18
N THR A 95 -13.69 5.17 -35.07
CA THR A 95 -14.04 4.98 -36.49
C THR A 95 -13.08 4.01 -37.18
N ALA A 96 -11.77 4.17 -36.94
CA ALA A 96 -10.75 3.28 -37.50
C ALA A 96 -10.84 1.84 -36.98
N LEU A 97 -11.29 1.65 -35.73
CA LEU A 97 -11.51 0.34 -35.15
C LEU A 97 -12.74 -0.35 -35.76
N ASP A 98 -13.83 0.39 -35.94
CA ASP A 98 -15.07 -0.13 -36.54
C ASP A 98 -14.89 -0.55 -38.00
N GLU A 99 -14.10 0.21 -38.78
CA GLU A 99 -13.74 -0.19 -40.14
C GLU A 99 -12.91 -1.48 -40.18
N LYS A 100 -11.95 -1.63 -39.26
CA LYS A 100 -11.14 -2.84 -39.15
C LYS A 100 -11.98 -4.04 -38.74
N LEU A 101 -12.87 -3.86 -37.77
CA LEU A 101 -13.80 -4.89 -37.31
C LEU A 101 -14.72 -5.34 -38.45
N SER A 102 -15.29 -4.38 -39.19
CA SER A 102 -16.17 -4.64 -40.34
C SER A 102 -15.46 -5.41 -41.45
N LYS A 103 -14.19 -5.09 -41.75
CA LYS A 103 -13.38 -5.85 -42.71
C LYS A 103 -13.13 -7.28 -42.25
N ILE A 104 -12.89 -7.50 -40.96
CA ILE A 104 -12.70 -8.85 -40.40
C ILE A 104 -14.00 -9.65 -40.48
N ILE A 105 -15.14 -9.06 -40.09
CA ILE A 105 -16.47 -9.69 -40.16
C ILE A 105 -16.79 -10.08 -41.61
N THR A 106 -16.58 -9.16 -42.55
CA THR A 106 -16.79 -9.40 -44.00
C THR A 106 -15.89 -10.53 -44.52
N HIS A 107 -14.64 -10.60 -44.05
CA HIS A 107 -13.69 -11.65 -44.45
C HIS A 107 -14.04 -13.02 -43.86
N LEU A 108 -14.69 -13.06 -42.69
CA LEU A 108 -15.12 -14.28 -42.02
C LEU A 108 -16.53 -14.76 -42.46
N GLY A 109 -17.24 -13.97 -43.27
CA GLY A 109 -18.57 -14.32 -43.78
C GLY A 109 -19.66 -14.39 -42.70
N LEU A 110 -19.49 -13.64 -41.62
CA LEU A 110 -20.43 -13.52 -40.49
C LEU A 110 -21.39 -12.34 -40.68
#